data_AF-A0A177APY2-F1
#
_entry.id   AF-A0A177APY2-F1
#
_cell.length_a   1.000
_cell.length_b   1.000
_cell.length_c   1.000
_cell.angle_alpha   90.00
_cell.angle_beta   90.00
_cell.angle_gamma   90.00
#
_symmetry.space_group_name_H-M   'P 1'
#
loop_
_entity.id
_entity.type
_entity.pdbx_description
1 polymer ?
#
loop_
_entity_poly.entity_id
_entity_poly.type
_entity_poly.pdbx_seq_one_letter_code
_entity_poly.pdbx_strand_id
1 'polypeptide(L)'
;MAISNFLNPEEEKDIQDGMEELGPEEVLNEVLEEHLGQGSTQDDDKDEEQLEHPVFTIQSARQALQVLIGFALGQDALKAEHLRGLERLESILDALDQDSRIQSWLDGWIMQNSV
;
A
#
# COMPACT_ATOMS: atom_id res chain seq x y z
N MET A 1 -20.49 10.97 56.03
CA MET A 1 -20.83 9.99 54.98
C MET A 1 -19.79 8.87 55.08
N ALA A 2 -20.22 7.65 55.40
CA ALA A 2 -19.33 6.50 55.53
C ALA A 2 -19.35 5.69 54.23
N ILE A 3 -18.19 5.21 53.82
CA ILE A 3 -17.90 4.53 52.54
C ILE A 3 -18.40 3.07 52.54
N SER A 4 -19.19 2.66 53.54
CA SER A 4 -19.56 1.26 53.78
C SER A 4 -20.62 0.69 52.83
N ASN A 5 -21.04 1.43 51.80
CA ASN A 5 -21.98 0.95 50.77
C ASN A 5 -21.31 0.64 49.42
N PHE A 6 -19.98 0.71 49.33
CA PHE A 6 -19.23 0.44 48.09
C PHE A 6 -18.77 -1.03 47.92
N LEU A 7 -19.08 -1.91 48.87
CA LEU A 7 -18.63 -3.30 48.87
C LEU A 7 -19.78 -4.31 48.85
N ASN A 8 -20.93 -3.96 48.29
CA ASN A 8 -21.88 -4.98 47.88
C ASN A 8 -22.64 -4.52 46.63
N PRO A 9 -22.10 -4.75 45.41
CA PRO A 9 -23.01 -4.94 44.30
C PRO A 9 -23.84 -6.18 44.64
N GLU A 10 -25.17 -6.02 44.70
CA GLU A 10 -26.08 -7.16 44.76
C GLU A 10 -25.73 -8.09 43.59
N GLU A 11 -25.73 -9.40 43.85
CA GLU A 11 -25.63 -10.41 42.79
C GLU A 11 -26.62 -10.04 41.69
N GLU A 12 -26.11 -9.60 40.54
CA GLU A 12 -26.90 -9.50 39.32
C GLU A 12 -27.44 -10.88 39.06
N LYS A 13 -28.74 -11.05 39.35
CA LYS A 13 -29.50 -12.23 39.01
C LYS A 13 -29.24 -12.54 37.55
N ASP A 14 -28.85 -13.79 37.32
CA ASP A 14 -28.99 -14.49 36.05
C ASP A 14 -30.36 -14.12 35.44
N ILE A 15 -30.35 -13.19 34.48
CA ILE A 15 -31.43 -13.06 33.50
C ILE A 15 -30.91 -13.74 32.25
N GLN A 16 -30.91 -15.07 32.34
CA GLN A 16 -30.81 -15.94 31.20
C GLN A 16 -32.16 -15.86 30.48
N ASP A 17 -32.27 -14.94 29.53
CA ASP A 17 -33.42 -14.87 28.63
C ASP A 17 -32.93 -14.74 27.17
N GLY A 18 -32.59 -15.89 26.60
CA GLY A 18 -33.05 -16.23 25.25
C GLY A 18 -32.46 -15.50 24.04
N MET A 19 -31.22 -15.01 24.09
CA MET A 19 -30.43 -14.85 22.86
C MET A 19 -29.19 -15.70 23.00
N GLU A 20 -29.08 -16.71 22.14
CA GLU A 20 -27.84 -17.42 21.89
C GLU A 20 -26.84 -16.34 21.44
N GLU A 21 -26.03 -15.89 22.37
CA GLU A 21 -25.03 -14.83 22.17
C GLU A 21 -23.97 -15.44 21.26
N LEU A 22 -24.19 -15.35 19.95
CA LEU A 22 -23.21 -15.71 18.94
C LEU A 22 -21.91 -15.01 19.33
N GLY A 23 -20.86 -15.79 19.51
CA GLY A 23 -19.58 -15.26 19.93
C GLY A 23 -19.14 -14.15 18.96
N PRO A 24 -18.30 -13.18 19.39
CA PRO A 24 -17.81 -12.13 18.50
C PRO A 24 -17.17 -12.68 17.21
N GLU A 25 -16.63 -13.90 17.26
CA GLU A 25 -16.13 -14.67 16.11
C GLU A 25 -17.24 -15.15 15.15
N GLU A 26 -18.40 -15.58 15.67
CA GLU A 26 -19.54 -16.02 14.84
C GLU A 26 -20.20 -14.85 14.13
N VAL A 27 -20.34 -13.70 14.82
CA VAL A 27 -20.84 -12.46 14.20
C VAL A 27 -19.91 -11.98 13.08
N LEU A 28 -18.59 -12.05 13.30
CA LEU A 28 -17.62 -11.70 12.27
C LEU A 28 -17.67 -12.66 11.07
N ASN A 29 -17.86 -13.96 11.32
CA ASN A 29 -18.00 -14.95 10.25
C ASN A 29 -19.30 -14.77 9.44
N GLU A 30 -20.40 -14.42 10.08
CA GLU A 30 -21.67 -14.14 9.38
C GLU A 30 -21.54 -12.92 8.45
N VAL A 31 -20.90 -11.84 8.93
CA VAL A 31 -20.63 -10.64 8.11
C VAL A 31 -19.67 -10.94 6.96
N LEU A 32 -18.65 -11.77 7.21
CA LEU A 32 -17.71 -12.21 6.19
C LEU A 32 -18.41 -13.06 5.13
N GLU A 33 -19.25 -14.02 5.51
CA GLU A 33 -20.01 -14.84 4.55
C GLU A 33 -21.02 -14.01 3.75
N GLU A 34 -21.69 -13.03 4.37
CA GLU A 34 -22.62 -12.12 3.68
C GLU A 34 -21.91 -11.27 2.61
N HIS A 35 -20.68 -10.84 2.86
CA HIS A 35 -19.94 -9.94 1.97
C HIS A 35 -18.96 -10.64 1.02
N LEU A 36 -18.52 -11.85 1.36
CA LEU A 36 -17.62 -12.65 0.53
C LEU A 36 -18.34 -13.67 -0.35
N GLY A 37 -19.67 -13.81 -0.21
CA GLY A 37 -20.55 -14.49 -1.16
C GLY A 37 -20.01 -15.84 -1.65
N GLN A 38 -20.45 -16.93 -1.01
CA GLN A 38 -20.15 -18.31 -1.43
C GLN A 38 -20.25 -18.46 -2.95
N GLY A 39 -19.11 -18.76 -3.58
CA GLY A 39 -18.93 -18.66 -5.01
C GLY A 39 -19.90 -19.51 -5.83
N SER A 40 -20.30 -18.96 -6.98
CA SER A 40 -20.70 -19.76 -8.14
C SER A 40 -20.08 -19.15 -9.38
N THR A 41 -19.04 -19.83 -9.87
CA THR A 41 -18.88 -20.21 -11.27
C THR A 41 -19.73 -19.40 -12.26
N GLN A 42 -19.18 -18.29 -12.73
CA GLN A 42 -19.33 -17.97 -14.15
C GLN A 42 -17.94 -17.92 -14.73
N ASP A 43 -17.66 -18.98 -15.48
CA ASP A 43 -16.67 -19.09 -16.53
C ASP A 43 -16.70 -17.81 -17.38
N ASP A 44 -15.91 -16.82 -17.00
CA ASP A 44 -15.53 -15.71 -17.86
C ASP A 44 -14.02 -15.90 -18.03
N ASP A 45 -13.68 -16.89 -18.87
CA ASP A 45 -12.44 -16.99 -19.65
C ASP A 45 -12.28 -15.69 -20.48
N LYS A 46 -12.17 -14.56 -19.79
CA LYS A 46 -11.47 -13.42 -20.30
C LYS A 46 -10.06 -13.70 -19.88
N ASP A 47 -9.30 -14.19 -20.87
CA ASP A 47 -7.88 -13.90 -20.97
C ASP A 47 -7.71 -12.40 -20.64
N GLU A 48 -7.55 -12.07 -19.36
CA GLU A 48 -6.77 -10.93 -18.95
C GLU A 48 -5.39 -11.28 -19.49
N GLU A 49 -5.17 -10.92 -20.76
CA GLU A 49 -3.84 -10.67 -21.30
C GLU A 49 -3.18 -9.85 -20.20
N GLN A 50 -2.39 -10.53 -19.37
CA GLN A 50 -1.46 -9.88 -18.46
C GLN A 50 -0.54 -9.16 -19.43
N LEU A 51 -0.90 -7.91 -19.75
CA LEU A 51 -0.09 -7.03 -20.54
C LEU A 51 1.23 -7.04 -19.78
N GLU A 52 2.25 -7.69 -20.36
CA GLU A 52 3.59 -7.67 -19.80
C GLU A 52 3.96 -6.20 -19.71
N HIS A 53 3.79 -5.61 -18.53
CA HIS A 53 4.07 -4.21 -18.34
C HIS A 53 5.55 -4.04 -18.61
N PRO A 54 5.94 -3.22 -19.60
CA PRO A 54 7.35 -3.03 -19.89
C PRO A 54 8.05 -2.55 -18.62
N VAL A 55 9.00 -3.35 -18.13
CA VAL A 55 9.82 -2.96 -16.98
C VAL A 55 10.76 -1.87 -17.45
N PHE A 56 10.42 -0.62 -17.14
CA PHE A 56 11.24 0.52 -17.48
C PHE A 56 12.41 0.64 -16.51
N THR A 57 13.62 0.68 -17.05
CA THR A 57 14.83 0.93 -16.27
C THR A 57 14.93 2.41 -15.90
N ILE A 58 15.64 2.74 -14.82
CA ILE A 58 15.92 4.14 -14.43
C ILE A 58 16.57 4.91 -15.59
N GLN A 59 17.45 4.26 -16.35
CA GLN A 59 18.08 4.86 -17.52
C GLN A 59 17.06 5.22 -18.60
N SER A 60 16.09 4.33 -18.87
CA SER A 60 15.02 4.60 -19.84
C SER A 60 14.13 5.78 -19.39
N ALA A 61 13.83 5.87 -18.10
CA ALA A 61 13.07 6.98 -17.53
C ALA A 61 13.83 8.33 -17.65
N ARG A 62 15.13 8.34 -17.36
CA ARG A 62 15.98 9.54 -17.51
C ARG A 62 16.03 10.01 -18.96
N GLN A 63 16.17 9.07 -19.90
CA GLN A 63 16.22 9.39 -21.32
C GLN A 63 14.90 9.95 -21.85
N ALA A 64 13.76 9.41 -21.39
CA ALA A 64 12.44 9.97 -21.69
C ALA A 64 12.27 11.39 -21.13
N LEU A 65 12.73 11.63 -19.90
CA LEU A 65 12.69 12.96 -19.28
C LEU A 65 13.50 14.00 -20.05
N GLN A 66 14.70 13.64 -20.51
CA GLN A 66 15.54 14.55 -21.31
C GLN A 66 14.85 14.95 -22.62
N VAL A 67 14.17 14.01 -23.28
CA VAL A 67 13.37 14.31 -24.48
C VAL A 67 12.22 15.26 -24.15
N LEU A 68 11.51 15.02 -23.05
CA LEU A 68 10.39 15.87 -22.61
C LEU A 68 10.84 17.28 -22.23
N ILE A 69 11.96 17.41 -21.52
CA ILE A 69 12.56 18.71 -21.18
C ILE A 69 12.96 19.45 -22.45
N GLY A 70 13.66 18.78 -23.37
CA GLY A 70 14.05 19.36 -24.66
C GLY A 70 12.85 19.83 -25.49
N PHE A 71 11.78 19.04 -25.51
CA PHE A 71 10.52 19.42 -26.15
C PHE A 71 9.86 20.62 -25.46
N ALA A 72 9.80 20.61 -24.12
CA ALA A 72 9.18 21.68 -23.34
C ALA A 72 9.94 23.00 -23.45
N LEU A 73 11.28 22.97 -23.56
CA LEU A 73 12.11 24.14 -23.82
C LEU A 73 11.81 24.80 -25.17
N GLY A 74 11.43 24.02 -26.19
CA GLY A 74 11.09 24.53 -27.52
C GLY A 74 9.63 25.00 -27.66
N GLN A 75 8.83 24.88 -26.61
CA GLN A 75 7.39 25.16 -26.61
C GLN A 75 7.06 26.36 -25.72
N ASP A 76 6.82 27.53 -26.32
CA ASP A 76 6.41 28.74 -25.59
C ASP A 76 5.04 28.60 -24.89
N ALA A 77 4.23 27.62 -25.29
CA ALA A 77 2.94 27.34 -24.67
C ALA A 77 3.07 26.62 -23.30
N LEU A 78 4.20 25.97 -23.05
CA LEU A 78 4.42 25.22 -21.81
C LEU A 78 4.86 26.15 -20.69
N LYS A 79 4.11 26.16 -19.59
CA LYS A 79 4.45 26.96 -18.41
C LYS A 79 5.79 26.52 -17.83
N ALA A 80 6.58 27.48 -17.37
CA ALA A 80 7.85 27.25 -16.68
C ALA A 80 7.70 26.34 -15.43
N GLU A 81 6.51 26.27 -14.83
CA GLU A 81 6.22 25.35 -13.73
C GLU A 81 6.32 23.88 -14.15
N HIS A 82 5.83 23.52 -15.34
CA HIS A 82 5.90 22.15 -15.83
C HIS A 82 7.34 21.75 -16.12
N LEU A 83 8.13 22.67 -16.68
CA LEU A 83 9.55 22.46 -16.92
C LEU A 83 10.32 22.23 -15.61
N ARG A 84 10.07 23.07 -14.59
CA ARG A 84 10.62 22.86 -13.24
C ARG A 84 10.17 21.54 -12.61
N GLY A 85 8.95 21.10 -12.90
CA GLY A 85 8.43 19.80 -12.45
C GLY A 85 9.24 18.65 -13.05
N LEU A 86 9.55 18.71 -14.34
CA LEU A 86 10.37 17.70 -15.03
C LEU A 86 11.81 17.67 -14.51
N GLU A 87 12.44 18.84 -14.32
CA GLU A 87 13.79 18.94 -13.75
C GLU A 87 13.88 18.36 -12.34
N ARG A 88 12.85 18.60 -11.50
CA ARG A 88 12.78 17.99 -10.16
C ARG A 88 12.67 16.48 -10.23
N LEU A 89 11.87 15.96 -11.15
CA LEU A 89 11.70 14.52 -11.32
C LEU A 89 13.02 13.86 -11.76
N GLU A 90 13.78 14.49 -12.66
CA GLU A 90 15.13 14.05 -13.03
C GLU A 90 16.05 13.97 -11.80
N SER A 91 16.08 15.02 -10.97
CA SER A 91 16.89 15.03 -9.74
C SER A 91 16.50 13.93 -8.74
N ILE A 92 15.21 13.61 -8.61
CA ILE A 92 14.74 12.55 -7.72
C ILE A 92 15.18 11.17 -8.22
N LEU A 93 15.08 10.93 -9.54
CA LEU A 93 15.55 9.67 -10.13
C LEU A 93 17.06 9.49 -9.96
N ASP A 94 17.83 10.56 -10.04
CA ASP A 94 19.27 10.51 -9.80
C ASP A 94 19.61 10.18 -8.34
N ALA A 95 18.86 10.72 -7.38
CA ALA A 95 19.01 10.36 -5.97
C ALA A 95 18.68 8.88 -5.74
N LEU A 96 17.60 8.37 -6.33
CA LEU A 96 17.20 6.96 -6.24
C LEU A 96 18.26 6.01 -6.83
N ASP A 97 18.86 6.35 -7.98
CA ASP A 97 19.95 5.58 -8.59
C ASP A 97 21.19 5.53 -7.67
N GLN A 98 21.53 6.67 -7.05
CA GLN A 98 22.65 6.75 -6.10
C GLN A 98 22.39 5.92 -4.84
N ASP A 99 21.20 6.05 -4.25
CA ASP A 99 20.82 5.32 -3.04
C ASP A 99 20.83 3.80 -3.28
N SER A 100 20.31 3.34 -4.42
CA SER A 100 20.33 1.93 -4.80
C SER A 100 21.77 1.38 -4.92
N ARG A 101 22.69 2.17 -5.49
CA ARG A 101 24.11 1.80 -5.58
C ARG A 101 24.78 1.73 -4.21
N ILE A 102 24.45 2.65 -3.31
CA ILE A 102 24.98 2.65 -1.94
C ILE A 102 24.49 1.42 -1.17
N GLN A 103 23.20 1.08 -1.29
CA GLN A 103 22.62 -0.10 -0.67
C GLN A 103 23.27 -1.39 -1.18
N SER A 104 23.38 -1.57 -2.50
CA SER A 104 24.04 -2.75 -3.06
C SER A 104 25.50 -2.89 -2.62
N TRP A 105 26.23 -1.78 -2.46
CA TRP A 105 27.59 -1.81 -1.93
C TRP A 105 27.64 -2.20 -0.45
N LEU A 106 26.75 -1.63 0.38
CA LEU A 106 26.63 -1.98 1.79
C LEU A 106 26.29 -3.46 1.97
N ASP A 107 25.30 -3.95 1.23
CA ASP A 107 24.84 -5.33 1.27
C ASP A 107 25.97 -6.28 0.86
N GLY A 108 26.71 -5.93 -0.21
CA GLY A 108 27.88 -6.67 -0.65
C GLY A 108 28.98 -6.72 0.42
N TRP A 109 29.23 -5.61 1.11
CA TRP A 109 30.23 -5.53 2.18
C TRP A 109 29.83 -6.35 3.42
N ILE A 110 28.57 -6.28 3.84
CA ILE A 110 28.05 -7.04 4.99
C ILE A 110 28.16 -8.55 4.72
N MET A 111 27.83 -9.01 3.51
CA MET A 111 27.97 -10.42 3.15
C MET A 111 29.43 -10.89 3.14
N GLN A 112 30.38 -10.00 2.85
CA GLN A 112 31.80 -10.35 2.76
C GLN A 112 32.51 -10.35 4.13
N ASN A 113 31.99 -9.57 5.08
CA ASN A 113 32.59 -9.39 6.41
C ASN A 113 31.79 -10.02 7.57
N SER A 114 30.63 -10.64 7.30
CA SER A 114 29.97 -11.51 8.26
C SER A 114 30.61 -12.90 8.24
N VAL A 115 31.67 -13.06 9.05
CA VAL A 115 32.28 -14.34 9.42
C VAL A 115 32.34 -14.44 10.93
#